data_AF-A0A1X9Y0X1-F1
#
_entry.id   AF-A0A1X9Y0X1-F1
#
_cell.length_a   1.000
_cell.length_b   1.000
_cell.length_c   1.000
_cell.angle_alpha   90.00
_cell.angle_beta   90.00
_cell.angle_gamma   90.00
#
_symmetry.space_group_name_H-M   'P 1'
#
loop_
_entity.id
_entity.type
_entity.pdbx_description
1 polymer ?
#
loop_
_entity_poly.entity_id
_entity_poly.type
_entity_poly.pdbx_seq_one_letter_code
_entity_poly.pdbx_strand_id
1 'polypeptide(L)'
;TLFLDSQISRKLRDRIMPVGTYIIATEQLGQARIEALMRENVAVSDVNFVLDYFRRSEDHRMLFGGRVSYSGRDALNTARATR
;
A
#
# COMPACT_ATOMS: atom_id res chain seq x y z
N THR A 1 -16.80 -5.93 4.39
CA THR A 1 -17.26 -6.98 3.46
C THR A 1 -16.34 -6.98 2.26
N LEU A 2 -15.66 -8.08 1.97
CA LEU A 2 -14.80 -8.19 0.78
C LEU A 2 -15.69 -8.05 -0.47
N PHE A 3 -15.29 -7.21 -1.42
CA PHE A 3 -16.06 -6.89 -2.63
C PHE A 3 -16.41 -8.12 -3.49
N LEU A 4 -15.72 -9.24 -3.28
CA LEU A 4 -15.85 -10.47 -4.09
C LEU A 4 -16.65 -11.59 -3.41
N ASP A 5 -17.20 -11.36 -2.21
CA ASP A 5 -17.70 -12.46 -1.37
C ASP A 5 -18.86 -13.25 -2.00
N SER A 6 -19.70 -12.60 -2.83
CA SER A 6 -20.77 -13.24 -3.61
C SER A 6 -20.28 -13.98 -4.87
N GLN A 7 -19.10 -13.63 -5.39
CA GLN A 7 -18.56 -14.12 -6.66
C GLN A 7 -17.53 -15.26 -6.49
N ILE A 8 -17.14 -15.57 -5.25
CA ILE A 8 -16.17 -16.61 -4.94
C ILE A 8 -16.89 -17.95 -4.71
N SER A 9 -16.36 -19.03 -5.30
CA SER A 9 -16.89 -20.38 -5.07
C SER A 9 -16.74 -20.80 -3.60
N ARG A 10 -17.69 -21.61 -3.10
CA ARG A 10 -17.66 -22.07 -1.70
C ARG A 10 -16.34 -22.76 -1.31
N LYS A 11 -15.71 -23.48 -2.23
CA LYS A 11 -14.43 -24.17 -2.00
C LYS A 11 -13.23 -23.22 -1.87
N LEU A 12 -13.32 -22.01 -2.44
CA LEU A 12 -12.24 -21.02 -2.41
C LEU A 12 -12.30 -20.12 -1.17
N ARG A 13 -13.48 -19.93 -0.58
CA ARG A 13 -13.66 -19.05 0.58
C ARG A 13 -12.71 -19.39 1.74
N ASP A 14 -12.57 -20.67 2.07
CA ASP A 14 -11.72 -21.13 3.18
C ASP A 14 -10.21 -20.98 2.89
N ARG A 15 -9.83 -20.60 1.67
CA ARG A 15 -8.44 -20.42 1.22
C ARG A 15 -8.05 -18.96 1.03
N ILE A 16 -8.97 -18.02 1.30
CA ILE A 16 -8.72 -16.59 1.11
C ILE A 16 -8.49 -15.94 2.47
N MET A 17 -7.31 -15.34 2.63
CA MET A 17 -6.99 -14.51 3.79
C MET A 17 -7.32 -13.04 3.46
N PRO A 18 -8.20 -12.36 4.22
CA PRO A 18 -8.40 -10.93 4.07
C PRO A 18 -7.14 -10.18 4.53
N VAL A 19 -6.59 -9.34 3.65
CA VAL A 19 -5.42 -8.51 3.95
C VAL A 19 -5.76 -7.05 3.66
N GLY A 20 -5.63 -6.20 4.68
CA GLY A 20 -5.65 -4.74 4.51
C GLY A 20 -4.24 -4.22 4.32
N THR A 21 -3.96 -3.55 3.20
CA THR A 21 -2.66 -2.90 2.93
C THR A 21 -2.84 -1.40 2.84
N TYR A 22 -1.86 -0.64 3.31
CA TYR A 22 -1.95 0.81 3.40
C TYR A 22 -0.78 1.50 2.70
N ILE A 23 -1.08 2.61 2.04
CA ILE A 23 -0.13 3.47 1.33
C ILE A 23 -0.41 4.91 1.71
N ILE A 24 0.64 5.68 1.98
CA ILE A 24 0.58 7.14 2.09
C ILE A 24 1.36 7.78 0.94
N ALA A 25 1.02 9.01 0.61
CA ALA A 25 1.69 9.78 -0.44
C ALA A 25 2.07 11.16 0.08
N THR A 26 3.20 11.67 -0.39
CA THR A 26 3.55 13.09 -0.20
C THR A 26 2.63 13.99 -1.02
N GLU A 27 2.72 15.30 -0.81
CA GLU A 27 2.33 16.28 -1.81
C GLU A 27 3.10 16.07 -3.13
N GLN A 28 2.64 16.69 -4.22
CA GLN A 28 3.37 16.68 -5.48
C GLN A 28 4.68 17.45 -5.31
N LEU A 29 5.80 16.79 -5.59
CA LEU A 29 7.13 17.37 -5.38
C LEU A 29 7.66 18.10 -6.61
N GLY A 30 7.06 17.82 -7.78
CA GLY A 30 7.54 18.28 -9.08
C GLY A 30 8.71 17.44 -9.60
N GLN A 31 8.92 17.51 -10.92
CA GLN A 31 9.87 16.65 -11.62
C GLN A 31 11.31 16.81 -11.10
N ALA A 32 11.80 18.05 -10.98
CA ALA A 32 13.18 18.29 -10.54
C ALA A 32 13.47 17.73 -9.13
N ARG A 33 12.53 17.89 -8.20
CA ARG A 33 12.71 17.41 -6.81
C ARG A 33 12.60 15.89 -6.73
N ILE A 34 11.67 15.28 -7.46
CA ILE A 34 11.50 13.83 -7.41
C ILE A 34 12.69 13.12 -8.05
N GLU A 35 13.23 13.64 -9.16
CA GLU A 35 14.42 13.11 -9.85
C GLU A 35 15.72 13.28 -9.05
N ALA A 36 15.81 14.33 -8.22
CA ALA A 36 16.92 14.52 -7.30
C ALA A 36 16.87 13.54 -6.11
N LEU A 37 15.67 13.25 -5.59
CA LEU A 37 15.49 12.33 -4.45
C LEU A 37 15.69 10.87 -4.84
N MET A 38 15.19 10.50 -6.01
CA MET A 38 15.35 9.18 -6.58
C MET A 38 15.53 9.45 -8.06
N ARG A 39 16.55 8.90 -8.72
CA ARG A 39 16.77 9.19 -10.16
C ARG A 39 15.95 8.26 -11.04
N GLU A 40 16.05 6.96 -10.78
CA GLU A 40 15.39 5.90 -11.55
C GLU A 40 13.97 5.63 -11.06
N ASN A 41 13.00 5.53 -11.98
CA ASN A 41 11.62 5.22 -11.61
C ASN A 41 11.44 3.73 -11.25
N VAL A 42 12.04 3.34 -10.13
CA VAL A 42 12.03 1.99 -9.58
C VAL A 42 11.27 1.94 -8.26
N ALA A 43 10.75 0.76 -7.93
CA ALA A 43 10.25 0.49 -6.59
C ALA A 43 11.38 -0.14 -5.77
N VAL A 44 11.61 0.38 -4.57
CA VAL A 44 12.55 -0.18 -3.61
C VAL A 44 11.74 -0.84 -2.51
N SER A 45 12.07 -2.08 -2.19
CA SER A 45 11.43 -2.83 -1.11
C SER A 45 12.45 -3.49 -0.21
N ASP A 46 12.20 -3.47 1.09
CA ASP A 46 12.90 -4.29 2.07
C ASP A 46 12.15 -5.61 2.32
N VAL A 47 12.90 -6.68 2.62
CA VAL A 47 12.36 -8.04 2.80
C VAL A 47 12.56 -8.60 4.21
N ASN A 48 12.94 -7.78 5.19
CA ASN A 48 13.38 -8.30 6.48
C ASN A 48 12.25 -8.93 7.32
N PHE A 49 11.06 -8.34 7.39
CA PHE A 49 9.99 -8.87 8.28
C PHE A 49 8.58 -8.68 7.73
N VAL A 50 8.24 -7.45 7.34
CA VAL A 50 7.02 -7.11 6.60
C VAL A 50 7.49 -6.28 5.41
N LEU A 51 6.86 -6.49 4.25
CA LEU A 51 7.21 -5.77 3.03
C LEU A 51 7.03 -4.26 3.25
N ASP A 52 8.12 -3.53 3.45
CA ASP A 52 8.14 -2.07 3.39
C ASP A 52 8.69 -1.64 2.03
N TYR A 53 8.06 -0.67 1.39
CA TYR A 53 8.47 -0.21 0.07
C TYR A 53 8.21 1.27 -0.16
N PHE A 54 8.99 1.85 -1.06
CA PHE A 54 8.72 3.18 -1.59
C PHE A 54 8.93 3.23 -3.11
N ARG A 55 8.15 4.09 -3.77
CA ARG A 55 8.27 4.35 -5.21
C ARG A 55 7.70 5.72 -5.56
N ARG A 56 7.90 6.19 -6.79
CA ARG A 56 7.23 7.39 -7.31
C ARG A 56 5.85 7.08 -7.86
N SER A 57 4.96 8.07 -7.81
CA SER A 57 3.78 8.14 -8.67
C SER A 57 4.09 8.84 -9.98
N GLU A 58 3.20 8.69 -10.97
CA GLU A 58 3.27 9.43 -12.24
C GLU A 58 3.17 10.94 -12.05
N ASP A 59 2.41 11.41 -11.05
CA ASP A 59 2.25 12.83 -10.72
C ASP A 59 3.33 13.38 -9.76
N HIS A 60 4.50 12.73 -9.70
CA HIS A 60 5.68 13.17 -8.95
C HIS A 60 5.50 13.23 -7.41
N ARG A 61 4.84 12.24 -6.81
CA ARG A 61 4.79 12.03 -5.35
C ARG A 61 5.70 10.87 -4.96
N MET A 62 6.17 10.88 -3.71
CA MET A 62 6.70 9.67 -3.09
C MET A 62 5.56 8.89 -2.44
N LEU A 63 5.45 7.62 -2.79
CA LEU A 63 4.52 6.66 -2.20
C LEU A 63 5.30 5.81 -1.20
N PHE A 64 4.75 5.67 0.01
CA PHE A 64 5.29 4.81 1.06
C PHE A 64 4.23 3.78 1.43
N GLY A 65 4.59 2.51 1.31
CA GLY A 65 3.75 1.40 1.70
C GLY A 65 4.48 0.44 2.62
N GLY A 66 3.71 -0.47 3.21
CA GLY A 66 4.24 -1.60 3.97
C GLY A 66 3.56 -1.90 5.28
N ARG A 67 2.58 -1.08 5.65
CA ARG A 67 1.64 -1.47 6.70
C ARG A 67 0.64 -2.49 6.18
N VAL A 68 0.44 -3.54 6.97
CA VAL A 68 -0.47 -4.65 6.68
C VAL A 68 -1.30 -5.04 7.90
N SER A 69 -2.57 -5.41 7.68
CA SER A 69 -3.46 -6.01 8.68
C SER A 69 -4.04 -7.32 8.15
N TYR A 70 -3.69 -8.43 8.80
CA TYR A 70 -4.21 -9.77 8.50
C TYR A 70 -5.48 -10.11 9.30
N SER A 71 -5.95 -9.19 10.13
CA SER A 71 -7.12 -9.39 10.99
C SER A 71 -8.45 -9.09 10.30
N GLY A 72 -8.42 -8.52 9.08
CA GLY A 72 -9.59 -7.98 8.40
C GLY A 72 -10.25 -6.78 9.11
N ARG A 73 -9.66 -6.27 10.20
CA ARG A 73 -10.15 -5.12 10.97
C ARG A 73 -9.28 -3.90 10.68
N ASP A 74 -9.93 -2.76 10.48
CA ASP A 74 -9.26 -1.44 10.50
C ASP A 74 -9.04 -1.03 11.96
N ALA A 75 -7.98 -1.56 12.56
CA ALA A 75 -7.69 -1.39 13.98
C ALA A 75 -7.39 0.06 14.40
N LEU A 76 -7.14 0.97 13.45
CA LEU A 76 -6.64 2.33 13.73
C LEU A 76 -7.57 3.44 13.27
N ASN A 77 -8.72 3.13 12.66
CA ASN A 77 -9.49 4.11 11.91
C ASN A 77 -8.56 4.83 10.93
N THR A 78 -8.07 4.08 9.94
CA THR A 78 -6.94 4.48 9.08
C THR A 78 -7.14 5.87 8.48
N ALA A 79 -8.37 6.22 8.10
CA ALA A 79 -8.74 7.54 7.59
C ALA A 79 -8.35 8.72 8.52
N ARG A 80 -8.26 8.48 9.84
CA ARG A 80 -7.80 9.44 10.84
C ARG A 80 -6.30 9.39 11.07
N ALA A 81 -5.68 8.21 10.93
CA ALA A 81 -4.27 8.00 11.19
C ALA A 81 -3.35 8.46 10.04
N THR A 82 -3.90 8.68 8.84
CA THR A 82 -3.15 9.08 7.64
C THR A 82 -3.50 10.49 7.15
N ARG A 83 -3.95 11.39 8.04
CA ARG A 83 -4.15 12.82 7.72
C ARG A 83 -2.87 13.62 7.90
#